data_AF-A0A7S1S1B2-F1
#
_entry.id   AF-A0A7S1S1B2-F1
#
_cell.length_a   1.000
_cell.length_b   1.000
_cell.length_c   1.000
_cell.angle_alpha   90.00
_cell.angle_beta   90.00
_cell.angle_gamma   90.00
#
_symmetry.space_group_name_H-M   'P 1'
#
loop_
_entity.id
_entity.type
_entity.pdbx_description
1 polymer ?
#
loop_
_entity_poly.entity_id
_entity_poly.type
_entity_poly.pdbx_seq_one_letter_code
_entity_poly.pdbx_strand_id
1 'polypeptide(L)'
;TIDAERGLFKAHSVDLTPFRNKYFFGFAYTYGAQKDYPGARGVEAVWPPEDTSEIPVWIRELVIEKLEAKRVVPKGWINSATINDYCPGGFIVSHIDPPHLFDRPIISISFFEDCNLVFGARFGHPDEGPGEATVPVLVHRCTRGNATVMKGYAANNITHGIRSCDLPGRRASIILRRVLPSAPVLKDGRTLPLEEHLKSRKPFG
;
A
#
# COMPACT_ATOMS: atom_id res chain seq x y z
N THR A 1 -9.75 3.39 14.30
CA THR A 1 -10.10 4.82 14.49
C THR A 1 -9.71 5.28 15.89
N ILE A 2 -10.21 4.65 16.96
CA ILE A 2 -9.84 5.01 18.35
C ILE A 2 -8.32 5.02 18.65
N ASP A 3 -7.54 4.02 18.24
CA ASP A 3 -6.09 3.99 18.57
C ASP A 3 -5.26 5.01 17.79
N ALA A 4 -5.70 5.34 16.57
CA ALA A 4 -5.13 6.42 15.78
C ALA A 4 -5.43 7.79 16.40
N GLU A 5 -6.68 7.99 16.83
CA GLU A 5 -7.12 9.19 17.53
C GLU A 5 -6.48 9.34 18.92
N ARG A 6 -6.10 8.22 19.56
CA ARG A 6 -5.36 8.17 20.84
C ARG A 6 -3.86 8.35 20.70
N GLY A 7 -3.32 8.50 19.48
CA GLY A 7 -1.88 8.70 19.26
C GLY A 7 -1.02 7.48 19.60
N LEU A 8 -1.59 6.27 19.57
CA LEU A 8 -0.86 5.03 19.88
C LEU A 8 0.02 4.54 18.71
N PHE A 9 -0.19 5.08 17.52
CA PHE A 9 0.63 4.80 16.34
C PHE A 9 1.68 5.88 16.11
N LYS A 10 2.81 5.50 15.55
CA LYS A 10 3.86 6.45 15.15
C LYS A 10 3.40 7.38 14.02
N ALA A 11 4.03 8.54 13.91
CA ALA A 11 3.64 9.66 13.05
C ALA A 11 3.22 9.27 11.62
N HIS A 12 3.96 8.38 10.96
CA HIS A 12 3.69 8.02 9.56
C HIS A 12 2.88 6.72 9.40
N SER A 13 2.34 6.19 10.49
CA SER A 13 1.60 4.92 10.47
C SER A 13 0.13 5.10 10.14
N VAL A 14 -0.39 6.32 10.14
CA VAL A 14 -1.82 6.58 9.94
C VAL A 14 -2.01 7.67 8.90
N ASP A 15 -2.92 7.41 7.98
CA ASP A 15 -3.41 8.35 6.98
C ASP A 15 -4.94 8.27 6.99
N LEU A 16 -5.61 9.32 7.47
CA LEU A 16 -7.06 9.37 7.58
C LEU A 16 -7.64 10.25 6.47
N THR A 17 -8.53 9.69 5.66
CA THR A 17 -9.27 10.44 4.64
C THR A 17 -10.76 10.09 4.73
N PRO A 18 -11.68 10.94 4.23
CA PRO A 18 -13.12 10.76 4.45
C PRO A 18 -13.67 9.39 4.05
N PHE A 19 -13.12 8.78 2.98
CA PHE A 19 -13.63 7.53 2.44
C PHE A 19 -12.65 6.35 2.51
N ARG A 20 -11.41 6.59 2.96
CA ARG A 20 -10.39 5.54 3.08
C ARG A 20 -9.33 5.91 4.11
N ASN A 21 -9.22 5.10 5.14
CA ASN A 21 -8.10 5.18 6.07
C ASN A 21 -7.00 4.21 5.64
N LYS A 22 -5.74 4.61 5.78
CA LYS A 22 -4.59 3.72 5.65
C LYS A 22 -3.83 3.62 6.97
N TYR A 23 -3.39 2.42 7.25
CA TYR A 23 -2.52 2.10 8.38
C TYR A 23 -1.26 1.43 7.85
N PHE A 24 -0.11 2.08 8.03
CA PHE A 24 1.19 1.59 7.56
C PHE A 24 1.96 0.93 8.71
N PHE A 25 2.48 -0.25 8.44
CA PHE A 25 3.29 -1.02 9.37
C PHE A 25 4.55 -1.55 8.69
N GLY A 26 5.66 -1.57 9.45
CA GLY A 26 7.01 -1.84 8.96
C GLY A 26 7.58 -0.65 8.20
N PHE A 27 6.94 -0.25 7.11
CA PHE A 27 7.34 0.90 6.30
C PHE A 27 6.14 1.69 5.78
N ALA A 28 6.20 3.00 5.94
CA ALA A 28 5.37 3.99 5.27
C ALA A 28 6.18 4.69 4.17
N TYR A 29 5.51 5.36 3.24
CA TYR A 29 6.17 6.08 2.16
C TYR A 29 5.40 7.35 1.79
N THR A 30 6.09 8.30 1.18
CA THR A 30 5.52 9.51 0.61
C THR A 30 4.65 9.12 -0.58
N TYR A 31 3.36 8.94 -0.33
CA TYR A 31 2.38 8.68 -1.36
C TYR A 31 1.61 9.98 -1.61
N GLY A 32 1.23 10.25 -2.85
CA GLY A 32 0.37 11.39 -3.16
C GLY A 32 1.05 12.77 -3.14
N ALA A 33 2.38 12.84 -2.97
CA ALA A 33 3.15 14.09 -3.10
C ALA A 33 2.94 14.80 -4.46
N GLN A 34 2.39 14.09 -5.44
CA GLN A 34 1.93 14.63 -6.72
C GLN A 34 0.81 15.67 -6.57
N LYS A 35 0.01 15.62 -5.50
CA LYS A 35 -1.04 16.60 -5.20
C LYS A 35 -0.45 17.94 -4.77
N ASP A 36 0.65 17.91 -4.01
CA ASP A 36 1.27 19.10 -3.45
C ASP A 36 2.42 19.64 -4.32
N TYR A 37 3.05 18.77 -5.12
CA TYR A 37 4.21 19.10 -5.95
C TYR A 37 4.12 18.49 -7.36
N PRO A 38 3.80 19.30 -8.39
CA PRO A 38 3.88 18.88 -9.78
C PRO A 38 5.30 18.38 -10.11
N GLY A 39 5.41 17.16 -10.64
CA GLY A 39 6.70 16.49 -10.92
C GLY A 39 7.12 15.45 -9.88
N ALA A 40 6.39 15.29 -8.77
CA ALA A 40 6.70 14.30 -7.75
C ALA A 40 6.36 12.83 -8.11
N ARG A 41 6.09 12.52 -9.39
CA ARG A 41 5.82 11.14 -9.83
C ARG A 41 7.14 10.38 -9.99
N GLY A 42 7.27 9.24 -9.32
CA GLY A 42 8.49 8.43 -9.36
C GLY A 42 9.59 8.88 -8.40
N VAL A 43 9.32 9.87 -7.55
CA VAL A 43 10.22 10.32 -6.47
C VAL A 43 9.67 9.98 -5.08
N GLU A 44 8.68 9.07 -5.02
CA GLU A 44 8.22 8.52 -3.75
C GLU A 44 9.42 7.94 -2.98
N ALA A 45 9.42 8.15 -1.67
CA ALA A 45 10.47 7.73 -0.77
C ALA A 45 9.84 7.15 0.49
N VAL A 46 10.56 6.23 1.12
CA VAL A 46 10.15 5.59 2.37
C VAL A 46 10.42 6.57 3.52
N TRP A 47 9.48 6.67 4.45
CA TRP A 47 9.73 7.38 5.70
C TRP A 47 10.74 6.60 6.55
N PRO A 48 11.53 7.26 7.42
CA PRO A 48 12.47 6.56 8.27
C PRO A 48 11.75 5.44 9.05
N PRO A 49 12.26 4.19 9.06
CA PRO A 49 11.54 3.07 9.65
C PRO A 49 11.25 3.24 11.15
N GLU A 50 12.08 4.03 11.84
CA GLU A 50 11.83 4.47 13.21
C GLU A 50 10.48 5.19 13.40
N ASP A 51 9.96 5.85 12.36
CA ASP A 51 8.76 6.68 12.42
C ASP A 51 7.49 5.93 11.96
N THR A 52 7.65 4.65 11.61
CA THR A 52 6.55 3.73 11.28
C THR A 52 6.39 2.67 12.37
N SER A 53 5.15 2.35 12.71
CA SER A 53 4.83 1.29 13.66
C SER A 53 5.26 -0.08 13.11
N GLU A 54 5.67 -1.00 13.98
CA GLU A 54 6.04 -2.35 13.54
C GLU A 54 4.83 -3.13 13.02
N ILE A 55 5.07 -4.16 12.20
CA ILE A 55 4.02 -5.09 11.77
C ILE A 55 3.43 -5.78 13.01
N PRO A 56 2.13 -5.61 13.30
CA PRO A 56 1.49 -6.24 14.45
C PRO A 56 1.65 -7.76 14.41
N VAL A 57 1.84 -8.35 15.59
CA VAL A 57 2.02 -9.80 15.77
C VAL A 57 0.90 -10.60 15.09
N TRP A 58 -0.35 -10.15 15.21
CA TRP A 58 -1.48 -10.83 14.58
C TRP A 58 -1.41 -10.83 13.04
N ILE A 59 -0.86 -9.78 12.40
CA ILE A 59 -0.67 -9.79 10.94
C ILE A 59 0.40 -10.82 10.59
N ARG A 60 1.46 -10.91 11.40
CA ARG A 60 2.53 -11.88 11.20
C ARG A 60 2.01 -13.31 11.27
N GLU A 61 1.38 -13.67 12.39
CA GLU A 61 0.94 -15.04 12.67
C GLU A 61 -0.27 -15.46 11.82
N LEU A 62 -1.28 -14.59 11.69
CA LEU A 62 -2.55 -14.98 11.08
C LEU A 62 -2.57 -14.80 9.56
N VAL A 63 -1.65 -14.00 9.00
CA VAL A 63 -1.64 -13.60 7.59
C VAL A 63 -0.33 -13.96 6.90
N ILE A 64 0.80 -13.37 7.33
CA ILE A 64 2.10 -13.52 6.67
C ILE A 64 2.59 -14.98 6.72
N GLU A 65 2.60 -15.59 7.90
CA GLU A 65 3.10 -16.96 8.08
C GLU A 65 2.29 -17.98 7.27
N LYS A 66 0.98 -17.75 7.08
CA LYS A 66 0.15 -18.60 6.21
C LYS A 66 0.54 -18.50 4.74
N LEU A 67 0.91 -17.31 4.26
CA LEU A 67 1.40 -17.12 2.88
C LEU A 67 2.76 -17.79 2.69
N GLU A 68 3.65 -17.64 3.67
CA GLU A 68 4.98 -18.27 3.67
C GLU A 68 4.89 -19.80 3.72
N ALA A 69 4.04 -20.36 4.58
CA ALA A 69 3.79 -21.79 4.67
C ALA A 69 3.22 -22.37 3.37
N LYS A 70 2.39 -21.60 2.66
CA LYS A 70 1.86 -21.93 1.33
C LYS A 70 2.84 -21.62 0.18
N ARG A 71 4.05 -21.15 0.48
CA ARG A 71 5.10 -20.80 -0.49
C ARG A 71 4.65 -19.75 -1.52
N VAL A 72 3.76 -18.84 -1.11
CA VAL A 72 3.40 -17.67 -1.94
C VAL A 72 4.62 -16.74 -2.07
N VAL A 73 5.39 -16.60 -0.99
CA VAL A 73 6.68 -15.91 -0.90
C VAL A 73 7.62 -16.67 0.05
N PRO A 74 8.94 -16.45 -0.03
CA PRO A 74 9.89 -17.00 0.94
C PRO A 74 9.65 -16.50 2.37
N LYS A 75 10.07 -17.28 3.38
CA LYS A 75 10.05 -16.86 4.78
C LYS A 75 10.87 -15.58 4.98
N GLY A 76 10.30 -14.60 5.68
CA GLY A 76 10.94 -13.32 5.97
C GLY A 76 10.99 -12.36 4.78
N TRP A 77 10.31 -12.67 3.67
CA TRP A 77 10.30 -11.80 2.49
C TRP A 77 9.48 -10.52 2.74
N ILE A 78 8.33 -10.63 3.42
CA ILE A 78 7.42 -9.50 3.68
C ILE A 78 7.98 -8.64 4.81
N ASN A 79 8.16 -7.34 4.54
CA ASN A 79 8.62 -6.37 5.54
C ASN A 79 7.74 -5.11 5.63
N SER A 80 6.75 -4.95 4.76
CA SER A 80 5.78 -3.85 4.77
C SER A 80 4.35 -4.42 4.72
N ALA A 81 3.49 -3.92 5.60
CA ALA A 81 2.06 -4.22 5.62
C ALA A 81 1.26 -2.92 5.66
N THR A 82 0.28 -2.79 4.77
CA THR A 82 -0.62 -1.63 4.74
C THR A 82 -2.06 -2.08 4.80
N ILE A 83 -2.80 -1.63 5.80
CA ILE A 83 -4.25 -1.84 5.87
C ILE A 83 -4.93 -0.65 5.22
N ASN A 84 -5.69 -0.88 4.16
CA ASN A 84 -6.63 0.11 3.64
C ASN A 84 -8.04 -0.26 4.13
N ASP A 85 -8.70 0.61 4.88
CA ASP A 85 -10.08 0.46 5.34
C ASP A 85 -10.96 1.48 4.60
N TYR A 86 -11.88 0.98 3.79
CA TYR A 86 -12.72 1.76 2.90
C TYR A 86 -14.15 1.83 3.44
N CYS A 87 -14.71 3.04 3.46
CA CYS A 87 -16.14 3.24 3.60
C CYS A 87 -16.87 2.92 2.27
N PRO A 88 -18.20 2.70 2.30
CA PRO A 88 -19.01 2.64 1.09
C PRO A 88 -18.76 3.86 0.19
N GLY A 89 -18.59 3.65 -1.12
CA GLY A 89 -18.26 4.69 -2.09
C GLY A 89 -16.79 5.15 -2.08
N GLY A 90 -15.96 4.60 -1.19
CA GLY A 90 -14.51 4.81 -1.21
C GLY A 90 -13.86 4.31 -2.49
N PHE A 91 -12.61 4.72 -2.73
CA PHE A 91 -11.92 4.42 -3.98
C PHE A 91 -10.40 4.50 -3.82
N ILE A 92 -9.70 4.04 -4.86
CA ILE A 92 -8.29 4.36 -5.08
C ILE A 92 -8.08 4.58 -6.56
N VAL A 93 -7.58 5.77 -6.89
CA VAL A 93 -7.28 6.15 -8.28
C VAL A 93 -6.29 5.18 -8.92
N SER A 94 -6.37 5.11 -10.25
CA SER A 94 -5.52 4.25 -11.06
C SER A 94 -4.04 4.56 -10.84
N HIS A 95 -3.25 3.56 -10.42
CA HIS A 95 -1.82 3.72 -10.15
C HIS A 95 -1.04 2.42 -10.38
N ILE A 96 0.28 2.50 -10.31
CA ILE A 96 1.19 1.35 -10.24
C ILE A 96 1.93 1.47 -8.90
N ASP A 97 2.04 0.38 -8.14
CA ASP A 97 2.87 0.36 -6.93
C ASP A 97 4.31 0.78 -7.29
N PRO A 98 4.92 1.75 -6.58
CA PRO A 98 6.17 2.36 -6.98
C PRO A 98 7.30 1.32 -7.20
N PRO A 99 7.80 1.14 -8.44
CA PRO A 99 8.74 0.07 -8.76
C PRO A 99 10.09 0.19 -8.08
N HIS A 100 10.50 1.42 -7.79
CA HIS A 100 11.75 1.73 -7.10
C HIS A 100 11.64 1.56 -5.57
N LEU A 101 10.44 1.41 -5.02
CA LEU A 101 10.22 1.16 -3.60
C LEU A 101 9.98 -0.31 -3.30
N PHE A 102 9.12 -0.98 -4.08
CA PHE A 102 8.60 -2.30 -3.71
C PHE A 102 9.10 -3.41 -4.64
N ASP A 103 9.64 -4.46 -4.05
CA ASP A 103 9.92 -5.73 -4.72
C ASP A 103 8.60 -6.47 -5.03
N ARG A 104 8.65 -7.44 -5.94
CA ARG A 104 7.47 -8.19 -6.43
C ARG A 104 7.49 -9.62 -5.89
N PRO A 105 6.33 -10.23 -5.64
CA PRO A 105 4.98 -9.79 -5.98
C PRO A 105 4.37 -8.77 -4.99
N ILE A 106 3.36 -8.02 -5.43
CA ILE A 106 2.47 -7.26 -4.53
C ILE A 106 1.30 -8.17 -4.15
N ILE A 107 1.04 -8.35 -2.85
CA ILE A 107 -0.01 -9.24 -2.37
C ILE A 107 -1.08 -8.40 -1.67
N SER A 108 -2.35 -8.58 -2.02
CA SER A 108 -3.48 -7.91 -1.37
C SER A 108 -4.51 -8.93 -0.92
N ILE A 109 -4.89 -8.91 0.35
CA ILE A 109 -5.88 -9.82 0.93
C ILE A 109 -7.12 -9.01 1.30
N SER A 110 -8.29 -9.46 0.84
CA SER A 110 -9.55 -8.73 1.03
C SER A 110 -10.32 -9.21 2.26
N PHE A 111 -10.92 -8.27 2.99
CA PHE A 111 -11.71 -8.50 4.21
C PHE A 111 -13.02 -7.71 4.19
N PHE A 112 -13.94 -8.11 5.07
CA PHE A 112 -15.32 -7.61 5.20
C PHE A 112 -16.22 -7.91 3.99
N GLU A 113 -15.98 -7.25 2.86
CA GLU A 113 -16.79 -7.40 1.65
C GLU A 113 -15.93 -7.62 0.40
N ASP A 114 -16.57 -8.20 -0.60
CA ASP A 114 -16.00 -8.34 -1.93
C ASP A 114 -15.90 -6.98 -2.64
N CYS A 115 -14.92 -6.81 -3.53
CA CYS A 115 -14.88 -5.69 -4.46
C CYS A 115 -14.38 -6.11 -5.84
N ASN A 116 -14.30 -5.15 -6.76
CA ASN A 116 -13.58 -5.32 -8.00
C ASN A 116 -12.31 -4.45 -8.00
N LEU A 117 -11.18 -5.04 -8.37
CA LEU A 117 -9.97 -4.34 -8.72
C LEU A 117 -9.92 -4.21 -10.24
N VAL A 118 -9.90 -2.99 -10.74
CA VAL A 118 -9.87 -2.73 -12.19
C VAL A 118 -8.44 -2.49 -12.65
N PHE A 119 -8.09 -3.00 -13.82
CA PHE A 119 -6.80 -2.78 -14.47
C PHE A 119 -6.97 -2.01 -15.79
N GLY A 120 -6.08 -1.05 -16.05
CA GLY A 120 -6.04 -0.29 -17.31
C GLY A 120 -7.20 0.68 -17.51
N ALA A 121 -7.88 1.08 -16.43
CA ALA A 121 -8.91 2.12 -16.47
C ALA A 121 -8.32 3.47 -16.03
N ARG A 122 -8.72 4.55 -16.69
CA ARG A 122 -8.53 5.93 -16.22
C ARG A 122 -9.81 6.37 -15.52
N PHE A 123 -9.67 6.96 -14.33
CA PHE A 123 -10.76 7.57 -13.57
C PHE A 123 -10.14 8.51 -12.52
N GLY A 124 -10.78 9.66 -12.31
CA GLY A 124 -10.30 10.72 -11.43
C GLY A 124 -10.82 10.61 -10.00
N HIS A 125 -10.55 11.66 -9.20
CA HIS A 125 -11.21 11.80 -7.91
C HIS A 125 -12.71 12.08 -8.14
N PRO A 126 -13.63 11.46 -7.39
CA PRO A 126 -15.06 11.75 -7.51
C PRO A 126 -15.40 13.24 -7.33
N ASP A 127 -14.60 13.96 -6.52
CA ASP A 127 -14.78 15.39 -6.24
C ASP A 127 -14.33 16.31 -7.38
N GLU A 128 -13.57 15.80 -8.35
CA GLU A 128 -13.10 16.54 -9.53
C GLU A 128 -14.12 16.53 -10.68
N GLY A 129 -15.32 15.96 -10.43
CA GLY A 129 -16.37 15.77 -11.42
C GLY A 129 -16.24 14.43 -12.17
N PRO A 130 -17.17 14.13 -13.10
CA PRO A 130 -17.25 12.80 -13.71
C PRO A 130 -15.98 12.37 -14.46
N GLY A 131 -15.20 13.33 -14.98
CA GLY A 131 -14.02 13.05 -15.81
C GLY A 131 -14.29 12.10 -16.98
N GLU A 132 -13.26 11.74 -17.75
CA GLU A 132 -13.36 10.62 -18.68
C GLU A 132 -12.99 9.32 -17.96
N ALA A 133 -13.98 8.62 -17.42
CA ALA A 133 -13.81 7.25 -16.97
C ALA A 133 -13.72 6.31 -18.18
N THR A 134 -12.63 5.55 -18.31
CA THR A 134 -12.48 4.56 -19.40
C THR A 134 -12.93 3.17 -18.97
N VAL A 135 -13.31 2.36 -19.96
CA VAL A 135 -13.58 0.93 -19.75
C VAL A 135 -12.29 0.25 -19.28
N PRO A 136 -12.32 -0.55 -18.19
CA PRO A 136 -11.17 -1.35 -17.76
C PRO A 136 -10.76 -2.38 -18.79
N VAL A 137 -9.46 -2.64 -18.90
CA VAL A 137 -8.94 -3.79 -19.65
C VAL A 137 -9.33 -5.10 -18.97
N LEU A 138 -9.29 -5.13 -17.63
CA LEU A 138 -9.70 -6.28 -16.82
C LEU A 138 -10.41 -5.81 -15.56
N VAL A 139 -11.46 -6.53 -15.18
CA VAL A 139 -12.12 -6.43 -13.88
C VAL A 139 -11.81 -7.70 -13.10
N HIS A 140 -10.98 -7.59 -12.06
CA HIS A 140 -10.59 -8.71 -11.20
C HIS A 140 -11.45 -8.71 -9.93
N ARG A 141 -12.22 -9.78 -9.71
CA ARG A 141 -13.07 -9.92 -8.52
C ARG A 141 -12.21 -10.27 -7.31
N CYS A 142 -12.17 -9.38 -6.33
CA CYS A 142 -11.49 -9.55 -5.05
C CYS A 142 -12.50 -10.01 -4.00
N THR A 143 -12.64 -11.33 -3.81
CA THR A 143 -13.56 -11.87 -2.81
C THR A 143 -12.97 -11.84 -1.40
N ARG A 144 -13.84 -11.75 -0.39
CA ARG A 144 -13.45 -11.83 1.02
C ARG A 144 -12.62 -13.09 1.30
N GLY A 145 -11.51 -12.91 2.01
CA GLY A 145 -10.59 -13.98 2.42
C GLY A 145 -9.57 -14.40 1.35
N ASN A 146 -9.73 -13.93 0.10
CA ASN A 146 -8.81 -14.29 -0.98
C ASN A 146 -7.62 -13.33 -1.06
N ALA A 147 -6.47 -13.90 -1.43
CA ALA A 147 -5.25 -13.17 -1.75
C ALA A 147 -5.15 -12.96 -3.27
N THR A 148 -5.03 -11.72 -3.69
CA THR A 148 -4.64 -11.32 -5.05
C THR A 148 -3.14 -11.11 -5.09
N VAL A 149 -2.43 -11.83 -5.97
CA VAL A 149 -0.97 -11.77 -6.11
C VAL A 149 -0.62 -11.16 -7.47
N MET A 150 -0.09 -9.94 -7.47
CA MET A 150 0.28 -9.20 -8.69
C MET A 150 1.78 -9.33 -8.96
N LYS A 151 2.13 -9.80 -10.16
CA LYS A 151 3.51 -9.95 -10.66
C LYS A 151 3.57 -9.72 -12.18
N GLY A 152 4.77 -9.49 -12.70
CA GLY A 152 4.97 -9.26 -14.14
C GLY A 152 4.15 -8.07 -14.65
N TYR A 153 3.46 -8.25 -15.78
CA TYR A 153 2.70 -7.19 -16.45
C TYR A 153 1.70 -6.49 -15.51
N ALA A 154 0.94 -7.26 -14.72
CA ALA A 154 -0.09 -6.75 -13.81
C ALA A 154 0.44 -5.83 -12.69
N ALA A 155 1.73 -5.97 -12.32
CA ALA A 155 2.36 -5.16 -11.28
C ALA A 155 3.22 -4.02 -11.83
N ASN A 156 3.57 -4.05 -13.13
CA ASN A 156 4.64 -3.21 -13.68
C ASN A 156 4.21 -2.38 -14.91
N ASN A 157 3.24 -2.84 -15.69
CA ASN A 157 2.98 -2.29 -17.02
C ASN A 157 1.53 -1.85 -17.25
N ILE A 158 0.64 -2.08 -16.28
CA ILE A 158 -0.74 -1.66 -16.33
C ILE A 158 -1.14 -1.10 -14.96
N THR A 159 -1.86 0.03 -14.98
CA THR A 159 -2.37 0.64 -13.75
C THR A 159 -3.51 -0.19 -13.17
N HIS A 160 -3.71 -0.11 -11.87
CA HIS A 160 -4.85 -0.69 -11.19
C HIS A 160 -5.48 0.28 -10.20
N GLY A 161 -6.74 0.05 -9.86
CA GLY A 161 -7.42 0.81 -8.82
C GLY A 161 -8.80 0.24 -8.51
N ILE A 162 -9.55 0.93 -7.64
CA ILE A 162 -10.90 0.54 -7.24
C ILE A 162 -11.78 1.76 -7.45
N ARG A 163 -12.84 1.63 -8.25
CA ARG A 163 -13.81 2.70 -8.49
C ARG A 163 -14.80 2.76 -7.33
N SER A 164 -15.40 3.93 -7.08
CA SER A 164 -16.41 4.09 -6.02
C SER A 164 -17.59 3.13 -6.17
N CYS A 165 -18.02 2.83 -7.41
CA CYS A 165 -19.09 1.88 -7.68
C CYS A 165 -18.73 0.41 -7.40
N ASP A 166 -17.44 0.08 -7.26
CA ASP A 166 -16.98 -1.27 -6.93
C ASP A 166 -16.89 -1.52 -5.42
N LEU A 167 -17.25 -0.54 -4.59
CA LEU A 167 -17.26 -0.60 -3.12
C LEU A 167 -18.64 -0.20 -2.55
N PRO A 168 -19.67 -1.07 -2.70
CA PRO A 168 -21.01 -0.77 -2.21
C PRO A 168 -21.14 -0.79 -0.68
N GLY A 169 -20.23 -1.49 0.00
CA GLY A 169 -20.20 -1.60 1.46
C GLY A 169 -18.79 -1.42 2.03
N ARG A 170 -18.63 -1.67 3.33
CA ARG A 170 -17.33 -1.53 4.00
C ARG A 170 -16.40 -2.65 3.55
N ARG A 171 -15.20 -2.28 3.10
CA ARG A 171 -14.15 -3.24 2.75
C ARG A 171 -12.83 -2.85 3.38
N ALA A 172 -12.06 -3.83 3.82
CA ALA A 172 -10.66 -3.63 4.13
C ALA A 172 -9.77 -4.52 3.27
N SER A 173 -8.52 -4.11 3.07
CA SER A 173 -7.49 -4.97 2.49
C SER A 173 -6.18 -4.82 3.22
N ILE A 174 -5.47 -5.92 3.43
CA ILE A 174 -4.08 -5.92 3.88
C ILE A 174 -3.19 -6.12 2.66
N ILE A 175 -2.39 -5.11 2.33
CA ILE A 175 -1.41 -5.13 1.27
C ILE A 175 -0.05 -5.48 1.88
N LEU A 176 0.55 -6.57 1.41
CA LEU A 176 1.82 -7.11 1.90
C LEU A 176 2.87 -6.99 0.79
N ARG A 177 4.00 -6.37 1.14
CA ARG A 177 5.07 -6.00 0.22
C ARG A 177 6.43 -6.20 0.87
N ARG A 178 7.46 -6.13 0.03
CA ARG A 178 8.84 -6.00 0.46
C ARG A 178 9.41 -4.68 -0.07
N VAL A 179 9.90 -3.83 0.80
CA VAL A 179 10.65 -2.63 0.41
C VAL A 179 12.05 -3.04 -0.04
N LEU A 180 12.49 -2.49 -1.17
CA LEU A 180 13.80 -2.74 -1.75
C LEU A 180 14.91 -2.17 -0.85
N PRO A 181 16.07 -2.84 -0.71
CA PRO A 181 17.23 -2.28 -0.02
C PRO A 181 17.71 -0.94 -0.60
N SER A 182 17.50 -0.74 -1.91
CA SER A 182 17.83 0.48 -2.66
C SER A 182 16.75 1.56 -2.58
N ALA A 183 15.61 1.31 -1.91
CA ALA A 183 14.53 2.29 -1.84
C ALA A 183 15.03 3.58 -1.14
N PRO A 184 14.78 4.77 -1.71
CA PRO A 184 15.17 6.02 -1.08
C PRO A 184 14.40 6.23 0.23
N VAL A 185 15.11 6.50 1.31
CA VAL A 185 14.55 6.92 2.62
C VAL A 185 14.65 8.42 2.73
N LEU A 186 13.53 9.12 2.93
CA LEU A 186 13.49 10.57 3.10
C LEU A 186 13.76 10.95 4.56
N LYS A 187 14.88 11.62 4.82
CA LYS A 187 15.25 12.13 6.14
C LYS A 187 15.87 13.52 5.99
N ASP A 188 15.37 14.48 6.76
CA ASP A 188 15.88 15.86 6.79
C ASP A 188 15.99 16.51 5.39
N GLY A 189 15.00 16.26 4.52
CA GLY A 189 14.97 16.79 3.14
C GLY A 189 15.95 16.13 2.16
N ARG A 190 16.63 15.06 2.56
CA ARG A 190 17.56 14.28 1.73
C ARG A 190 17.11 12.84 1.62
N THR A 191 17.58 12.15 0.58
CA THR A 191 17.35 10.72 0.41
C THR A 191 18.64 9.92 0.48
N LEU A 192 18.57 8.73 1.07
CA LEU A 192 19.63 7.73 1.06
C LEU A 192 19.02 6.33 0.88
N PRO A 193 19.76 5.33 0.34
CA PRO A 193 19.26 3.97 0.24
C PRO A 193 18.88 3.39 1.61
N LEU A 194 17.79 2.62 1.66
CA LEU A 194 17.30 1.99 2.89
C LEU A 194 18.37 1.13 3.58
N GLU A 195 19.17 0.38 2.83
CA GLU A 195 20.23 -0.43 3.42
C GLU A 195 21.30 0.41 4.14
N GLU A 196 21.62 1.60 3.63
CA GLU A 196 22.59 2.51 4.24
C GLU A 196 21.99 3.14 5.50
N HIS A 197 20.71 3.55 5.44
CA HIS A 197 19.98 4.02 6.61
C HIS A 197 19.99 2.98 7.73
N LEU A 198 19.69 1.72 7.41
CA LEU A 198 19.70 0.63 8.40
C LEU A 198 21.11 0.31 8.94
N LYS A 199 22.17 0.40 8.11
CA LYS A 199 23.56 0.19 8.54
C LYS A 199 24.03 1.28 9.52
N SER A 200 23.73 2.55 9.24
CA SER A 200 24.11 3.68 10.11
C SER A 200 23.46 3.64 11.50
N ARG A 201 22.43 2.82 11.68
CA ARG A 201 21.70 2.64 12.94
C ARG A 201 22.16 1.47 13.79
N LYS A 202 22.97 0.55 13.25
CA LYS A 202 23.55 -0.49 14.10
C LYS A 202 24.60 0.17 15.00
N PRO A 203 24.47 0.12 16.34
CA PRO A 203 25.57 0.53 17.21
C PRO A 203 26.76 -0.35 16.87
N PHE A 204 27.97 0.20 16.93
CA PHE A 204 29.21 -0.58 16.91
C PHE A 204 29.08 -1.69 17.96
N GLY A 205 28.84 -2.91 17.48
CA GLY A 205 28.86 -4.14 18.26
C GLY A 205 30.17 -4.86 17.99
#